data_AF-A0A9D3XY37-F1
#
_entry.id   AF-A0A9D3XY37-F1
#
_cell.length_a   1.000
_cell.length_b   1.000
_cell.length_c   1.000
_cell.angle_alpha   90.00
_cell.angle_beta   90.00
_cell.angle_gamma   90.00
#
_symmetry.space_group_name_H-M   'P 1'
#
loop_
_entity.id
_entity.type
_entity.pdbx_description
1 polymer ?
#
loop_
_entity_poly.entity_id
_entity_poly.type
_entity_poly.pdbx_seq_one_letter_code
_entity_poly.pdbx_strand_id
1 'polypeptide(L)'
;MTRCRTRDITSPTALPQFNLEFFNGGPHNWVGGQMSGLNTVAHDPVFFLHHAFVDFIWELFRNHQFFDCRVDPSSDYPEVTGEHHSTRAMDGLPGYRNIDGYRSYWTQNWYRYEHSPTCPVCNSPYLTCTRPAGCVCLLNVR
;
A
#
# COMPACT_ATOMS: atom_id res chain seq x y z
N MET A 1 -6.31 0.66 12.74
CA MET A 1 -7.07 1.18 11.59
C MET A 1 -8.53 1.35 12.01
N THR A 2 -9.32 2.21 11.36
CA THR A 2 -10.71 2.52 11.79
C THR A 2 -11.75 2.39 10.67
N ARG A 3 -11.34 2.06 9.44
CA ARG A 3 -12.20 1.90 8.27
C ARG A 3 -12.27 0.43 7.92
N CYS A 4 -13.43 -0.01 7.42
CA CYS A 4 -13.72 -1.42 7.21
C CYS A 4 -14.02 -1.78 5.76
N ARG A 5 -14.34 -0.79 4.91
CA ARG A 5 -14.63 -1.03 3.49
C ARG A 5 -13.61 -0.33 2.62
N THR A 6 -13.24 -0.94 1.50
CA THR A 6 -12.31 -0.36 0.53
C THR A 6 -12.78 1.00 0.04
N ARG A 7 -14.09 1.16 -0.21
CA ARG A 7 -14.70 2.44 -0.60
C ARG A 7 -14.41 3.59 0.40
N ASP A 8 -14.09 3.26 1.64
CA ASP A 8 -13.83 4.26 2.69
C ASP A 8 -12.38 4.78 2.65
N ILE A 9 -11.49 4.12 1.88
CA ILE A 9 -10.07 4.46 1.78
C ILE A 9 -9.57 4.63 0.34
N THR A 10 -10.41 4.43 -0.68
CA THR A 10 -10.07 4.64 -2.09
C THR A 10 -11.02 5.65 -2.76
N SER A 11 -10.55 6.22 -3.88
CA SER A 11 -11.39 7.01 -4.77
C SER A 11 -12.53 6.15 -5.36
N PRO A 12 -13.67 6.75 -5.74
CA PRO A 12 -14.00 8.18 -5.66
C PRO A 12 -14.65 8.61 -4.34
N THR A 13 -14.93 7.68 -3.42
CA THR A 13 -15.79 7.93 -2.26
C THR A 13 -15.05 8.32 -0.99
N ALA A 14 -13.80 7.88 -0.82
CA ALA A 14 -13.04 8.17 0.40
C ALA A 14 -12.75 9.67 0.55
N LEU A 15 -12.90 10.17 1.78
CA LEU A 15 -12.45 11.52 2.12
C LEU A 15 -10.92 11.62 1.98
N PRO A 16 -10.36 12.78 1.61
CA PRO A 16 -8.92 12.93 1.37
C PRO A 16 -8.03 12.45 2.54
N GLN A 17 -8.45 12.67 3.79
CA GLN A 17 -7.68 12.24 4.97
C GLN A 17 -7.67 10.72 5.22
N PHE A 18 -8.42 9.94 4.44
CA PHE A 18 -8.43 8.47 4.49
C PHE A 18 -8.05 7.84 3.15
N ASN A 19 -7.88 8.65 2.09
CA ASN A 19 -7.68 8.16 0.74
C ASN A 19 -6.21 7.73 0.53
N LEU A 20 -5.99 6.44 0.30
CA LEU A 20 -4.66 5.86 0.12
C LEU A 20 -3.93 6.42 -1.11
N GLU A 21 -4.65 6.67 -2.21
CA GLU A 21 -4.08 7.27 -3.43
C GLU A 21 -3.59 8.70 -3.17
N PHE A 22 -4.33 9.45 -2.36
CA PHE A 22 -3.96 10.81 -1.96
C PHE A 22 -2.66 10.83 -1.15
N PHE A 23 -2.55 9.96 -0.12
CA PHE A 23 -1.31 9.86 0.66
C PHE A 23 -0.13 9.30 -0.14
N ASN A 24 -0.39 8.37 -1.06
CA ASN A 24 0.62 7.88 -1.99
C ASN A 24 1.24 9.02 -2.84
N GLY A 25 0.46 10.05 -3.19
CA GLY A 25 0.93 11.20 -3.96
C GLY A 25 1.96 12.08 -3.24
N GLY A 26 1.99 12.09 -1.91
CA GLY A 26 2.93 12.90 -1.12
C GLY A 26 4.40 12.53 -1.38
N PRO A 27 4.81 11.26 -1.14
CA PRO A 27 6.17 10.78 -1.41
C PRO A 27 6.61 10.93 -2.86
N HIS A 28 5.73 10.69 -3.83
CA HIS A 28 6.01 10.95 -5.26
C HIS A 28 6.48 12.39 -5.50
N ASN A 29 5.75 13.37 -4.93
CA ASN A 29 6.11 14.79 -5.04
C ASN A 29 7.34 15.18 -4.21
N TRP A 30 7.54 14.55 -3.04
CA TRP A 30 8.67 14.84 -2.16
C TRP A 30 10.01 14.38 -2.74
N VAL A 31 10.06 13.18 -3.33
CA VAL A 31 11.26 12.72 -4.04
C VAL A 31 11.51 13.57 -5.29
N GLY A 32 10.46 13.90 -6.03
CA GLY A 32 10.52 14.81 -7.19
C GLY A 32 11.22 14.19 -8.41
N GLY A 33 11.61 15.04 -9.37
CA GLY A 33 12.27 14.60 -10.60
C GLY A 33 11.39 13.66 -11.43
N GLN A 34 11.87 12.44 -11.72
CA GLN A 34 11.06 11.44 -12.41
C GLN A 34 9.87 10.97 -11.55
N MET A 35 10.03 10.92 -10.22
CA MET A 35 8.99 10.47 -9.28
C MET A 35 7.77 11.39 -9.20
N SER A 36 7.86 12.66 -9.63
CA SER A 36 6.70 13.55 -9.67
C SER A 36 5.92 13.50 -11.00
N GLY A 37 6.45 12.83 -12.03
CA GLY A 37 5.83 12.75 -13.35
C GLY A 37 5.09 11.43 -13.58
N LEU A 38 3.76 11.47 -13.75
CA LEU A 38 2.94 10.26 -13.94
C LEU A 38 3.43 9.33 -15.07
N ASN A 39 3.96 9.89 -16.16
CA ASN A 39 4.45 9.12 -17.31
C ASN A 39 5.91 8.67 -17.17
N THR A 40 6.63 9.15 -16.15
CA THR A 40 8.07 8.92 -15.98
C THR A 40 8.42 8.25 -14.66
N VAL A 41 7.48 8.21 -13.72
CA VAL A 41 7.67 7.75 -12.34
C VAL A 41 8.29 6.35 -12.28
N ALA A 42 7.83 5.44 -13.14
CA ALA A 42 8.33 4.06 -13.19
C ALA A 42 9.77 3.93 -13.73
N HIS A 43 10.39 5.01 -14.23
CA HIS A 43 11.80 5.01 -14.63
C HIS A 43 12.74 5.21 -13.43
N ASP A 44 12.24 5.69 -12.30
CA ASP A 44 13.00 5.80 -11.05
C ASP A 44 12.84 4.50 -10.24
N PRO A 45 13.92 3.78 -9.87
CA PRO A 45 13.80 2.54 -9.10
C PRO A 45 13.15 2.72 -7.72
N VAL A 46 13.17 3.93 -7.14
CA VAL A 46 12.46 4.23 -5.89
C VAL A 46 10.96 3.99 -6.01
N PHE A 47 10.39 4.11 -7.23
CA PHE A 47 8.98 3.82 -7.52
C PHE A 47 8.55 2.45 -6.99
N PHE A 48 9.34 1.41 -7.27
CA PHE A 48 8.99 0.05 -6.89
C PHE A 48 9.08 -0.16 -5.38
N LEU A 49 10.05 0.45 -4.70
CA LEU A 49 10.17 0.40 -3.24
C LEU A 49 9.01 1.12 -2.56
N HIS A 50 8.65 2.30 -3.08
CA HIS A 50 7.52 3.08 -2.59
C HIS A 50 6.20 2.33 -2.78
N HIS A 51 5.94 1.78 -3.97
CA HIS A 51 4.71 1.02 -4.22
C HIS A 51 4.67 -0.32 -3.48
N ALA A 52 5.81 -0.96 -3.21
CA ALA A 52 5.84 -2.12 -2.32
C ALA A 52 5.44 -1.76 -0.88
N PHE A 53 5.80 -0.57 -0.41
CA PHE A 53 5.37 -0.07 0.91
C PHE A 53 3.89 0.35 0.92
N VAL A 54 3.38 0.94 -0.17
CA VAL A 54 1.94 1.23 -0.31
C VAL A 54 1.12 -0.06 -0.31
N ASP A 55 1.56 -1.09 -1.01
CA ASP A 55 0.91 -2.41 -1.00
C ASP A 55 1.00 -3.08 0.39
N PHE A 56 2.10 -2.91 1.12
CA PHE A 56 2.17 -3.34 2.52
C PHE A 56 1.08 -2.68 3.38
N ILE A 57 0.87 -1.36 3.27
CA ILE A 57 -0.20 -0.65 4.00
C ILE A 57 -1.58 -1.18 3.57
N TRP A 58 -1.77 -1.43 2.27
CA TRP A 58 -2.98 -2.03 1.73
C TRP A 58 -3.27 -3.40 2.34
N GLU A 59 -2.27 -4.27 2.45
CA GLU A 59 -2.45 -5.61 3.05
C GLU A 59 -2.64 -5.55 4.58
N LEU A 60 -2.05 -4.58 5.28
CA LEU A 60 -2.41 -4.31 6.68
C LEU A 60 -3.90 -3.95 6.82
N PHE A 61 -4.42 -3.16 5.90
CA PHE A 61 -5.85 -2.83 5.86
C PHE A 61 -6.71 -4.06 5.56
N ARG A 62 -6.34 -4.87 4.57
CA ARG A 62 -7.07 -6.10 4.26
C ARG A 62 -7.08 -7.10 5.41
N ASN A 63 -5.99 -7.21 6.17
CA ASN A 63 -5.97 -7.99 7.40
C ASN A 63 -6.96 -7.43 8.44
N HIS A 64 -6.97 -6.12 8.65
CA HIS A 64 -7.95 -5.46 9.54
C HIS A 64 -9.41 -5.70 9.08
N GLN A 65 -9.68 -5.61 7.77
CA GLN A 65 -11.00 -5.93 7.23
C GLN A 65 -11.44 -7.34 7.60
N PHE A 66 -10.57 -8.32 7.42
CA PHE A 66 -10.89 -9.71 7.70
C PHE A 66 -11.07 -9.99 9.20
N PHE A 67 -10.07 -9.63 10.02
CA PHE A 67 -10.04 -10.01 11.43
C PHE A 67 -10.95 -9.16 12.31
N ASP A 68 -10.98 -7.83 12.11
CA ASP A 68 -11.68 -6.92 13.00
C ASP A 68 -13.06 -6.54 12.48
N CYS A 69 -13.19 -6.37 11.16
CA CYS A 69 -14.44 -5.92 10.54
C CYS A 69 -15.33 -7.06 9.99
N ARG A 70 -14.80 -8.30 9.92
CA ARG A 70 -15.49 -9.47 9.33
C ARG A 70 -15.95 -9.22 7.89
N VAL A 71 -15.13 -8.52 7.12
CA VAL A 71 -15.32 -8.26 5.68
C VAL A 71 -14.32 -9.12 4.92
N ASP A 72 -14.78 -9.89 3.94
CA ASP A 72 -13.89 -10.62 3.03
C ASP A 72 -13.24 -9.62 2.05
N PRO A 73 -11.93 -9.35 2.18
CA PRO A 73 -11.27 -8.35 1.35
C PRO A 73 -11.25 -8.72 -0.13
N SER A 74 -11.35 -10.02 -0.47
CA SER A 74 -11.35 -10.47 -1.86
C SER A 74 -12.65 -10.16 -2.61
N SER A 75 -13.71 -9.83 -1.87
CA SER A 75 -15.03 -9.50 -2.39
C SER A 75 -15.39 -8.02 -2.26
N ASP A 76 -14.58 -7.22 -1.55
CA ASP A 76 -14.88 -5.82 -1.21
C ASP A 76 -14.40 -4.83 -2.28
N TYR A 77 -14.48 -5.20 -3.56
CA TYR A 77 -14.13 -4.31 -4.67
C TYR A 77 -15.19 -3.19 -4.79
N PRO A 78 -14.80 -1.90 -4.90
CA PRO A 78 -15.76 -0.80 -4.96
C PRO A 78 -16.54 -0.80 -6.28
N GLU A 79 -17.81 -0.38 -6.23
CA GLU A 79 -18.63 -0.21 -7.43
C GLU A 79 -18.19 1.04 -8.21
N VAL A 80 -17.38 0.83 -9.25
CA VAL A 80 -16.81 1.88 -10.11
C VAL A 80 -16.91 1.48 -11.58
N THR A 81 -16.86 2.46 -12.49
CA THR A 81 -17.02 2.27 -13.93
C THR A 81 -15.74 2.64 -14.71
N GLY A 82 -15.76 2.42 -16.03
CA GLY A 82 -14.64 2.76 -16.91
C GLY A 82 -13.42 1.86 -16.71
N GLU A 83 -12.22 2.45 -16.77
CA GLU A 83 -10.95 1.71 -16.66
C GLU A 83 -10.74 1.07 -15.28
N HIS A 84 -11.47 1.53 -14.25
CA HIS A 84 -11.43 0.98 -12.90
C HIS A 84 -12.48 -0.11 -12.66
N HIS A 85 -13.35 -0.41 -13.64
CA HIS A 85 -14.38 -1.42 -13.45
C HIS A 85 -13.77 -2.78 -13.08
N SER A 86 -14.40 -3.51 -12.15
CA SER A 86 -13.85 -4.76 -11.58
C SER A 86 -13.52 -5.82 -12.64
N THR A 87 -14.32 -5.90 -13.71
CA THR A 87 -14.13 -6.86 -14.81
C THR A 87 -13.25 -6.35 -15.94
N ARG A 88 -12.78 -5.10 -15.91
CA ARG A 88 -11.88 -4.54 -16.92
C ARG A 88 -10.52 -5.23 -16.81
N ALA A 89 -9.92 -5.56 -17.96
CA ALA A 89 -8.57 -6.13 -18.00
C ALA A 89 -7.57 -5.14 -17.40
N MET A 90 -6.53 -5.62 -16.71
CA MET A 90 -5.46 -4.75 -16.24
C MET A 90 -4.52 -4.42 -17.41
N ASP A 91 -4.30 -3.14 -17.66
CA ASP A 91 -3.40 -2.71 -18.72
C ASP A 91 -1.96 -3.13 -18.42
N GLY A 92 -1.28 -3.70 -19.43
CA GLY A 92 0.06 -4.27 -19.27
C GLY A 92 0.13 -5.65 -18.59
N LEU A 93 -1.00 -6.19 -18.11
CA LEU A 93 -1.09 -7.48 -17.42
C LEU A 93 -2.14 -8.39 -18.10
N PRO A 94 -1.82 -9.00 -19.26
CA PRO A 94 -2.77 -9.80 -20.02
C PRO A 94 -3.25 -11.02 -19.21
N GLY A 95 -4.54 -11.33 -19.30
CA GLY A 95 -5.16 -12.46 -18.60
C GLY A 95 -5.66 -12.13 -17.18
N TYR A 96 -5.39 -10.94 -16.67
CA TYR A 96 -5.89 -10.49 -15.37
C TYR A 96 -6.86 -9.31 -15.52
N ARG A 97 -7.88 -9.29 -14.65
CA ARG A 97 -8.81 -8.17 -14.51
C ARG A 97 -8.51 -7.42 -13.22
N ASN A 98 -9.03 -6.20 -13.10
CA ASN A 98 -8.81 -5.38 -11.90
C ASN A 98 -9.22 -6.10 -10.60
N ILE A 99 -10.34 -6.83 -10.60
CA ILE A 99 -10.79 -7.62 -9.44
C ILE A 99 -9.83 -8.74 -9.07
N ASP A 100 -9.04 -9.24 -10.02
CA ASP A 100 -8.10 -10.33 -9.75
C ASP A 100 -6.92 -9.84 -8.88
N GLY A 101 -6.66 -8.54 -8.80
CA GLY A 101 -5.73 -7.94 -7.83
C GLY A 101 -6.18 -8.07 -6.37
N TYR A 102 -7.49 -8.23 -6.11
CA TYR A 102 -8.03 -8.37 -4.75
C TYR A 102 -7.97 -9.81 -4.25
N ARG A 103 -7.52 -10.78 -5.05
CA ARG A 103 -7.49 -12.17 -4.63
C ARG A 103 -6.50 -12.38 -3.49
N SER A 104 -6.90 -13.14 -2.46
CA SER A 104 -5.99 -13.59 -1.39
C SER A 104 -4.92 -14.57 -1.89
N TYR A 105 -5.07 -15.09 -3.12
CA TYR A 105 -4.08 -15.93 -3.79
C TYR A 105 -2.67 -15.34 -3.74
N TRP A 106 -2.53 -14.02 -3.92
CA TRP A 106 -1.23 -13.34 -3.96
C TRP A 106 -0.50 -13.41 -2.63
N THR A 107 -1.17 -13.05 -1.54
CA THR A 107 -0.59 -13.09 -0.19
C THR A 107 -0.48 -14.49 0.40
N GLN A 108 -1.19 -15.47 -0.16
CA GLN A 108 -1.09 -16.86 0.26
C GLN A 108 -0.01 -17.66 -0.49
N ASN A 109 0.31 -17.29 -1.74
CA ASN A 109 1.14 -18.13 -2.61
C ASN A 109 2.35 -17.42 -3.24
N TRP A 110 2.36 -16.08 -3.31
CA TRP A 110 3.39 -15.34 -4.06
C TRP A 110 4.31 -14.53 -3.15
N TYR A 111 3.75 -13.77 -2.23
CA TYR A 111 4.54 -12.90 -1.37
C TYR A 111 3.96 -12.81 0.04
N ARG A 112 4.82 -12.40 0.96
CA ARG A 112 4.45 -11.98 2.32
C ARG A 112 5.27 -10.76 2.70
N TYR A 113 4.68 -9.88 3.47
CA TYR A 113 5.40 -8.76 4.08
C TYR A 113 5.90 -9.13 5.46
N GLU A 114 7.09 -8.63 5.80
CA GLU A 114 7.55 -8.60 7.18
C GLU A 114 6.93 -7.41 7.90
N HIS A 115 6.68 -7.56 9.20
CA HIS A 115 6.21 -6.44 10.02
C HIS A 115 7.28 -5.37 10.16
N SER A 116 6.85 -4.11 10.32
CA SER A 116 7.77 -3.03 10.67
C SER A 116 8.53 -3.36 11.97
N PRO A 117 9.83 -3.07 12.05
CA PRO A 117 10.62 -3.34 13.25
C PRO A 117 10.03 -2.71 14.52
N THR A 118 10.02 -3.47 15.62
CA THR A 118 9.46 -3.05 16.91
C THR A 118 10.46 -3.19 18.06
N CYS A 119 10.38 -2.30 19.04
CA CYS A 119 11.17 -2.43 20.27
C CYS A 119 10.79 -3.71 21.04
N PRO A 120 11.73 -4.36 21.75
CA PRO A 120 13.09 -3.91 22.04
C PRO A 120 14.14 -4.28 20.97
N VAL A 121 13.79 -5.06 19.94
CA VAL A 121 14.73 -5.58 18.94
C VAL A 121 14.32 -5.12 17.54
N CYS A 122 15.06 -4.13 17.00
CA CYS A 122 14.76 -3.54 15.69
C CYS A 122 15.30 -4.32 14.49
N ASN A 123 15.97 -5.46 14.72
CA ASN A 123 16.46 -6.41 13.71
C ASN A 123 17.17 -5.78 12.49
N SER A 124 17.85 -4.65 12.68
CA SER A 124 18.57 -3.93 11.63
C SER A 124 19.75 -3.18 12.23
N PRO A 125 20.95 -3.22 11.61
CA PRO A 125 22.10 -2.44 12.06
C PRO A 125 21.91 -0.93 11.85
N TYR A 126 20.88 -0.52 11.13
CA TYR A 126 20.55 0.88 10.85
C TYR A 126 19.46 1.44 11.76
N LEU A 127 18.91 0.63 12.68
CA LEU A 127 17.85 1.04 13.59
C LEU A 127 18.28 0.90 15.04
N THR A 128 17.85 1.82 15.89
CA THR A 128 17.98 1.73 17.35
C THR A 128 16.63 1.87 18.03
N CYS A 129 16.43 1.15 19.13
CA CYS A 129 15.20 1.26 19.91
C CYS A 129 15.30 2.49 20.83
N THR A 130 14.44 3.48 20.58
CA THR A 130 14.28 4.65 21.46
C THR A 130 12.93 4.58 22.16
N ARG A 131 12.88 4.94 23.45
CA ARG A 131 11.61 5.06 24.18
C ARG A 131 11.23 6.54 24.26
N PRO A 132 9.98 6.93 23.95
CA PRO A 132 8.83 6.11 23.55
C PRO A 132 8.70 5.85 22.04
N ALA A 133 9.62 6.36 21.22
CA ALA A 133 9.45 6.50 19.76
C ALA A 133 9.49 5.18 18.95
N GLY A 134 9.93 4.07 19.54
CA GLY A 134 10.08 2.80 18.85
C GLY A 134 11.42 2.65 18.14
N CYS A 135 11.45 1.83 17.09
CA CYS A 135 12.64 1.64 16.27
C CYS A 135 12.83 2.84 15.33
N VAL A 136 13.92 3.59 15.53
CA VAL A 136 14.24 4.79 14.75
C VAL A 136 15.56 4.62 14.01
N CYS A 137 15.69 5.29 12.87
CA CYS A 137 16.92 5.27 12.08
C CYS A 137 18.09 5.88 12.85
N LEU A 138 19.23 5.20 12.79
CA LEU A 138 20.51 5.75 13.21
C LEU A 138 20.95 6.79 12.18
N LEU A 139 20.71 8.07 12.46
CA LEU A 139 21.29 9.16 11.68
C LEU A 139 22.79 9.23 11.95
N ASN A 140 23.58 8.51 11.14
CA ASN A 140 24.99 8.83 10.99
C ASN A 140 25.11 9.99 10.00
N VAL A 141 24.93 11.21 10.51
CA VAL A 141 25.43 12.40 9.82
C VAL A 141 26.96 12.31 9.91
N ARG A 142 27.61 11.86 8.83
CA ARG A 142 29.03 12.09 8.60
C ARG A 142 29.18 13.18 7.56
#